data_AF-A0A7C3GKM8-F1
#
_entry.id   AF-A0A7C3GKM8-F1
#
_cell.length_a   1.000
_cell.length_b   1.000
_cell.length_c   1.000
_cell.angle_alpha   90.00
_cell.angle_beta   90.00
_cell.angle_gamma   90.00
#
_symmetry.space_group_name_H-M   'P 1'
#
loop_
_entity.id
_entity.type
_entity.pdbx_description
1 polymer ?
#
loop_
_entity_poly.entity_id
_entity_poly.type
_entity_poly.pdbx_seq_one_letter_code
_entity_poly.pdbx_strand_id
1 'polypeptide(L)'
;MKKKIVVLTGAGISAESGIKTFRDSGGLWEGHDVMEVASPEGWSRNQALVLDFYNKRRAQLLEVKPNAAHLALVDLEKKYEVHIVTQNVDDLHERAGSSHVVHLHGELLKVRSVGNERLVYDWAKDLNKGDLCEEGHQLRPHIVWFGEQVPMLEVAASIASTADIIIIVGTSM
;
A
#
# COMPACT_ATOMS: atom_id res chain seq x y z
N MET A 1 -13.83 -26.19 -11.74
CA MET A 1 -12.91 -25.23 -11.12
C MET A 1 -13.60 -24.58 -9.93
N LYS A 2 -12.87 -23.92 -9.03
CA LYS A 2 -13.49 -22.97 -8.07
C LYS A 2 -14.02 -21.77 -8.86
N LYS A 3 -15.00 -21.03 -8.31
CA LYS A 3 -15.36 -19.70 -8.82
C LYS A 3 -14.29 -18.69 -8.41
N LYS A 4 -14.06 -17.68 -9.26
CA LYS A 4 -13.08 -16.61 -9.02
C LYS A 4 -13.73 -15.38 -8.41
N ILE A 5 -13.23 -14.96 -7.25
CA ILE A 5 -13.63 -13.74 -6.55
C ILE A 5 -12.46 -12.74 -6.62
N VAL A 6 -12.72 -11.52 -7.06
CA VAL A 6 -11.75 -10.42 -6.99
C VAL A 6 -12.20 -9.43 -5.92
N VAL A 7 -11.35 -9.16 -4.94
CA VAL A 7 -11.67 -8.30 -3.79
C VAL A 7 -10.87 -7.02 -3.90
N LEU A 8 -11.53 -5.91 -4.21
CA LEU A 8 -10.94 -4.58 -4.17
C LEU A 8 -10.99 -4.05 -2.73
N THR A 9 -9.83 -3.84 -2.13
CA THR A 9 -9.70 -3.35 -0.75
C THR A 9 -9.10 -1.94 -0.68
N GLY A 10 -9.46 -1.22 0.39
CA GLY A 10 -8.91 0.10 0.73
C GLY A 10 -8.85 0.31 2.24
N ALA A 11 -8.34 1.47 2.68
CA ALA A 11 -7.83 1.70 4.03
C ALA A 11 -8.81 1.39 5.18
N GLY A 12 -10.12 1.44 4.94
CA GLY A 12 -11.14 1.05 5.92
C GLY A 12 -11.08 -0.42 6.34
N ILE A 13 -10.49 -1.33 5.55
CA ILE A 13 -10.25 -2.71 6.00
C ILE A 13 -9.16 -2.78 7.09
N SER A 14 -8.20 -1.86 7.06
CA SER A 14 -7.09 -1.74 8.03
C SER A 14 -7.44 -0.90 9.27
N ALA A 15 -8.60 -0.23 9.27
CA ALA A 15 -9.02 0.66 10.37
C ALA A 15 -9.14 -0.10 11.71
N GLU A 16 -9.77 -1.28 11.71
CA GLU A 16 -9.89 -2.14 12.90
C GLU A 16 -8.55 -2.75 13.34
N SER A 17 -7.48 -2.64 12.54
CA SER A 17 -6.12 -2.99 12.93
C SER A 17 -5.35 -1.83 13.59
N GLY A 18 -5.94 -0.63 13.67
CA GLY A 18 -5.30 0.56 14.26
C GLY A 18 -4.51 1.42 13.27
N ILE A 19 -4.66 1.19 11.96
CA ILE A 19 -4.13 2.08 10.90
C ILE A 19 -5.20 3.14 10.60
N LYS A 20 -4.87 4.44 10.71
CA LYS A 20 -5.84 5.52 10.42
C LYS A 20 -6.05 5.66 8.91
N THR A 21 -7.30 5.87 8.48
CA THR A 21 -7.60 6.14 7.07
C THR A 21 -7.36 7.62 6.73
N PHE A 22 -7.23 7.91 5.45
CA PHE A 22 -7.06 9.28 4.95
C PHE A 22 -8.31 10.16 5.15
N ARG A 23 -9.52 9.64 4.91
CA ARG A 23 -10.73 10.51 4.86
C ARG A 23 -11.27 10.92 6.24
N ASP A 24 -10.90 10.20 7.30
CA ASP A 24 -11.40 10.47 8.66
C ASP A 24 -10.89 11.79 9.28
N SER A 25 -9.83 12.39 8.70
CA SER A 25 -9.16 13.59 9.23
C SER A 25 -9.42 14.86 8.40
N GLY A 26 -10.55 14.93 7.68
CA GLY A 26 -11.01 16.17 7.06
C GLY A 26 -10.15 16.70 5.89
N GLY A 27 -9.43 15.81 5.20
CA GLY A 27 -8.49 16.15 4.11
C GLY A 27 -7.02 16.13 4.52
N LEU A 28 -6.72 16.00 5.82
CA LEU A 28 -5.38 15.71 6.32
C LEU A 28 -5.13 14.19 6.36
N TRP A 29 -3.87 13.76 6.34
CA TRP A 29 -3.46 12.41 6.71
C TRP A 29 -2.48 12.51 7.89
N GLU A 30 -2.84 11.93 9.04
CA GLU A 30 -2.06 12.05 10.30
C GLU A 30 -1.72 13.50 10.71
N GLY A 31 -2.56 14.47 10.30
CA GLY A 31 -2.37 15.90 10.57
C GLY A 31 -1.63 16.69 9.47
N HIS A 32 -1.19 16.04 8.39
CA HIS A 32 -0.51 16.69 7.26
C HIS A 32 -1.42 16.84 6.03
N ASP A 33 -1.22 17.87 5.21
CA ASP A 33 -1.81 17.91 3.85
C ASP A 33 -1.18 16.79 3.02
N VAL A 34 -2.02 15.94 2.42
CA VAL A 34 -1.58 14.80 1.60
C VAL A 34 -0.65 15.23 0.44
N MET A 35 -0.83 16.44 -0.10
CA MET A 35 0.00 16.97 -1.18
C MET A 35 1.34 17.53 -0.69
N GLU A 36 1.54 17.80 0.60
CA GLU A 36 2.87 18.11 1.14
C GLU A 36 3.72 16.85 1.34
N VAL A 37 3.08 15.68 1.51
CA VAL A 37 3.75 14.50 2.08
C VAL A 37 3.63 13.22 1.26
N ALA A 38 2.77 13.18 0.25
CA ALA A 38 2.54 12.05 -0.66
C ALA A 38 2.40 12.50 -2.13
N SER A 39 3.20 13.49 -2.54
CA SER A 39 3.34 13.98 -3.91
C SER A 39 4.83 14.15 -4.31
N PRO A 40 5.18 14.11 -5.61
CA PRO A 40 6.51 14.47 -6.09
C PRO A 40 6.92 15.92 -5.73
N GLU A 41 5.97 16.84 -5.70
CA GLU A 41 6.15 18.24 -5.33
C GLU A 41 6.45 18.39 -3.83
N GLY A 42 5.83 17.56 -2.99
CA GLY A 42 6.06 17.48 -1.55
C GLY A 42 7.46 16.96 -1.23
N TRP A 43 7.86 15.87 -1.89
CA TRP A 43 9.23 15.32 -1.80
C TRP A 43 10.30 16.33 -2.23
N SER A 44 10.06 17.03 -3.35
CA SER A 44 11.00 18.04 -3.87
C SER A 44 11.09 19.28 -2.98
N ARG A 45 10.00 19.64 -2.29
CA ARG A 45 9.89 20.80 -1.40
C ARG A 45 10.45 20.54 0.00
N ASN A 46 10.14 19.39 0.59
CA ASN A 46 10.58 19.01 1.94
C ASN A 46 10.75 17.49 2.08
N GLN A 47 11.79 16.96 1.44
CA GLN A 47 12.20 15.55 1.52
C GLN A 47 12.24 15.02 2.97
N ALA A 48 12.70 15.83 3.94
CA ALA A 48 12.83 15.42 5.33
C ALA A 48 11.46 15.14 5.98
N LEU A 49 10.45 15.97 5.71
CA LEU A 49 9.06 15.76 6.16
C LEU A 49 8.47 14.48 5.55
N VAL A 50 8.69 14.24 4.25
CA VAL A 50 8.20 13.02 3.58
C VAL A 50 8.84 11.77 4.20
N LEU A 51 10.14 11.80 4.48
CA LEU A 51 10.87 10.68 5.12
C LEU A 51 10.37 10.42 6.55
N ASP A 52 10.29 11.45 7.39
CA ASP A 52 9.78 11.35 8.76
C ASP A 52 8.34 10.80 8.80
N PHE A 53 7.44 11.34 7.98
CA PHE A 53 6.07 10.85 7.89
C PHE A 53 6.02 9.37 7.45
N TYR A 54 6.87 8.95 6.52
CA TYR A 54 6.94 7.55 6.08
C TYR A 54 7.64 6.59 7.04
N ASN A 55 8.56 7.08 7.87
CA ASN A 55 9.19 6.28 8.93
C ASN A 55 8.20 6.04 10.08
N LYS A 56 7.42 7.05 10.46
CA LYS A 56 6.30 6.92 11.43
C LYS A 56 5.25 5.91 10.96
N ARG A 57 4.78 6.03 9.70
CA ARG A 57 3.91 5.05 9.02
C ARG A 57 4.48 3.62 9.17
N ARG A 58 5.78 3.45 8.89
CA ARG A 58 6.44 2.14 8.90
C ARG A 58 6.57 1.54 10.29
N ALA A 59 6.98 2.33 11.28
CA ALA A 59 7.09 1.88 12.67
C ALA A 59 5.73 1.36 13.18
N GLN A 60 4.65 2.11 12.96
CA GLN A 60 3.28 1.72 13.31
C GLN A 60 2.86 0.39 12.65
N LEU A 61 3.23 0.15 11.39
CA LEU A 61 2.87 -1.09 10.68
C LEU A 61 3.44 -2.36 11.36
N LEU A 62 4.62 -2.25 11.97
CA LEU A 62 5.27 -3.35 12.68
C LEU A 62 4.60 -3.70 14.02
N GLU A 63 3.86 -2.75 14.61
CA GLU A 63 3.15 -2.93 15.89
C GLU A 63 1.73 -3.50 15.72
N VAL A 64 1.05 -3.15 14.62
CA VAL A 64 -0.31 -3.62 14.31
C VAL A 64 -0.34 -5.05 13.74
N LYS A 65 -1.53 -5.67 13.74
CA LYS A 65 -1.78 -7.04 13.26
C LYS A 65 -3.02 -7.11 12.36
N PRO A 66 -3.13 -8.10 11.46
CA PRO A 66 -4.34 -8.33 10.68
C PRO A 66 -5.57 -8.57 11.58
N ASN A 67 -6.70 -7.99 11.20
CA ASN A 67 -7.98 -8.11 11.90
C ASN A 67 -8.88 -9.21 11.28
N ALA A 68 -10.09 -9.36 11.82
CA ALA A 68 -11.05 -10.37 11.40
C ALA A 68 -11.45 -10.28 9.91
N ALA A 69 -11.48 -9.08 9.31
CA ALA A 69 -11.81 -8.92 7.90
C ALA A 69 -10.75 -9.52 6.97
N HIS A 70 -9.46 -9.38 7.31
CA HIS A 70 -8.36 -9.98 6.57
C HIS A 70 -8.39 -11.51 6.67
N LEU A 71 -8.55 -12.03 7.89
CA LEU A 71 -8.65 -13.48 8.14
C LEU A 71 -9.87 -14.10 7.43
N ALA A 72 -10.97 -13.37 7.29
CA ALA A 72 -12.16 -13.82 6.55
C ALA A 72 -11.91 -13.98 5.04
N LEU A 73 -10.97 -13.23 4.44
CA LEU A 73 -10.57 -13.43 3.03
C LEU A 73 -9.73 -14.71 2.86
N VAL A 74 -8.86 -15.01 3.83
CA VAL A 74 -8.10 -16.28 3.87
C VAL A 74 -9.03 -17.49 4.09
N ASP A 75 -10.09 -17.33 4.88
CA ASP A 75 -11.16 -18.33 4.99
C ASP A 75 -11.98 -18.49 3.70
N LEU A 76 -12.10 -17.43 2.89
CA LEU A 76 -12.79 -17.44 1.59
C LEU A 76 -11.98 -18.24 0.54
N GLU A 77 -10.65 -18.13 0.54
CA GLU A 77 -9.73 -18.91 -0.31
C GLU A 77 -9.90 -20.43 -0.15
N LYS A 78 -10.36 -20.91 1.01
CA LYS A 78 -10.65 -22.33 1.23
C LYS A 78 -11.71 -22.83 0.24
N LYS A 79 -12.68 -21.99 -0.12
CA LYS A 79 -13.82 -22.31 -1.02
C LYS A 79 -13.67 -21.76 -2.44
N TYR A 80 -13.05 -20.60 -2.61
CA TYR A 80 -12.97 -19.87 -3.89
C TYR A 80 -11.52 -19.68 -4.36
N GLU A 81 -11.33 -19.31 -5.63
CA GLU A 81 -10.09 -18.67 -6.07
C GLU A 81 -10.25 -17.19 -5.75
N VAL A 82 -9.51 -16.66 -4.77
CA VAL A 82 -9.60 -15.24 -4.37
C VAL A 82 -8.36 -14.52 -4.88
N HIS A 83 -8.54 -13.35 -5.47
CA HIS A 83 -7.46 -12.41 -5.78
C HIS A 83 -7.78 -11.07 -5.12
N ILE A 84 -6.87 -10.55 -4.31
CA ILE A 84 -7.03 -9.28 -3.62
C ILE A 84 -6.30 -8.20 -4.43
N VAL A 85 -7.03 -7.18 -4.85
CA VAL A 85 -6.47 -5.94 -5.37
C VAL A 85 -6.56 -4.92 -4.24
N THR A 86 -5.44 -4.38 -3.79
CA THR A 86 -5.41 -3.47 -2.63
C THR A 86 -4.93 -2.07 -3.02
N GLN A 87 -5.68 -1.07 -2.55
CA GLN A 87 -5.25 0.33 -2.54
C GLN A 87 -4.35 0.64 -1.33
N ASN A 88 -4.22 -0.30 -0.40
CA ASN A 88 -3.36 -0.14 0.77
C ASN A 88 -1.90 -0.38 0.41
N VAL A 89 -1.05 0.14 1.29
CA VAL A 89 0.40 -0.06 1.27
C VAL A 89 0.88 -0.83 2.51
N ASP A 90 -0.06 -1.25 3.37
CA ASP A 90 0.18 -2.15 4.50
C ASP A 90 0.25 -3.62 4.06
N ASP A 91 0.91 -4.47 4.84
CA ASP A 91 1.15 -5.90 4.58
C ASP A 91 0.12 -6.81 5.29
N LEU A 92 -1.08 -6.29 5.57
CA LEU A 92 -2.04 -6.98 6.43
C LEU A 92 -2.68 -8.20 5.77
N HIS A 93 -2.73 -8.26 4.43
CA HIS A 93 -3.23 -9.43 3.69
C HIS A 93 -2.20 -10.56 3.70
N GLU A 94 -0.94 -10.23 3.45
CA GLU A 94 0.23 -11.11 3.46
C GLU A 94 0.39 -11.74 4.85
N ARG A 95 0.35 -10.91 5.91
CA ARG A 95 0.46 -11.36 7.30
C ARG A 95 -0.78 -12.11 7.80
N ALA A 96 -1.95 -11.97 7.14
CA ALA A 96 -3.10 -12.84 7.39
C ALA A 96 -2.96 -14.22 6.73
N GLY A 97 -2.18 -14.31 5.64
CA GLY A 97 -1.97 -15.52 4.86
C GLY A 97 -2.72 -15.57 3.52
N SER A 98 -3.17 -14.42 2.98
CA SER A 98 -3.79 -14.35 1.66
C SER A 98 -2.79 -14.73 0.55
N SER A 99 -3.19 -15.59 -0.38
CA SER A 99 -2.23 -16.19 -1.34
C SER A 99 -2.03 -15.41 -2.63
N HIS A 100 -2.94 -14.51 -2.99
CA HIS A 100 -2.90 -13.72 -4.23
C HIS A 100 -3.27 -12.26 -3.95
N VAL A 101 -2.26 -11.39 -3.82
CA VAL A 101 -2.43 -9.96 -3.54
C VAL A 101 -1.70 -9.10 -4.58
N VAL A 102 -2.32 -7.98 -4.97
CA VAL A 102 -1.77 -6.99 -5.90
C VAL A 102 -1.92 -5.60 -5.30
N HIS A 103 -0.80 -4.97 -4.95
CA HIS A 103 -0.75 -3.58 -4.50
C HIS A 103 -0.83 -2.61 -5.68
N LEU A 104 -1.86 -1.76 -5.68
CA LEU A 104 -1.95 -0.66 -6.65
C LEU A 104 -0.97 0.46 -6.33
N HIS A 105 -0.83 0.81 -5.04
CA HIS A 105 -0.11 2.01 -4.62
C HIS A 105 1.29 1.74 -4.03
N GLY A 106 1.83 0.55 -4.27
CA GLY A 106 3.12 0.10 -3.70
C GLY A 106 3.01 -0.39 -2.25
N GLU A 107 4.14 -0.42 -1.55
CA GLU A 107 4.30 -1.17 -0.30
C GLU A 107 5.16 -0.38 0.72
N LEU A 108 4.68 -0.27 1.96
CA LEU A 108 5.28 0.53 3.04
C LEU A 108 6.60 -0.03 3.59
N LEU A 109 6.73 -1.35 3.55
CA LEU A 109 7.96 -2.07 3.90
C LEU A 109 8.95 -2.15 2.73
N LYS A 110 8.79 -1.35 1.67
CA LYS A 110 9.72 -1.27 0.54
C LYS A 110 10.15 0.17 0.21
N VAL A 111 11.30 0.29 -0.43
CA VAL A 111 11.87 1.55 -0.96
C VAL A 111 12.31 1.37 -2.41
N ARG A 112 12.24 2.43 -3.22
CA ARG A 112 12.74 2.47 -4.61
C ARG A 112 13.76 3.60 -4.82
N SER A 113 14.68 3.43 -5.77
CA SER A 113 15.55 4.52 -6.23
C SER A 113 14.75 5.64 -6.91
N VAL A 114 15.15 6.90 -6.73
CA VAL A 114 14.60 8.05 -7.49
C VAL A 114 15.15 8.14 -8.92
N GLY A 115 16.26 7.48 -9.23
CA GLY A 115 16.89 7.51 -10.57
C GLY A 115 16.55 6.28 -11.43
N ASN A 116 16.20 5.15 -10.81
CA ASN A 116 15.85 3.92 -11.50
C ASN A 116 14.79 3.15 -10.69
N GLU A 117 13.51 3.36 -11.02
CA GLU A 117 12.39 2.82 -10.24
C GLU A 117 12.31 1.29 -10.18
N ARG A 118 13.06 0.58 -11.03
CA ARG A 118 13.17 -0.89 -11.01
C ARG A 118 14.02 -1.41 -9.84
N LEU A 119 14.83 -0.55 -9.25
CA LEU A 119 15.61 -0.86 -8.06
C LEU A 119 14.72 -0.68 -6.82
N VAL A 120 14.15 -1.80 -6.36
CA VAL A 120 13.23 -1.88 -5.22
C VAL A 120 13.81 -2.85 -4.18
N TYR A 121 13.70 -2.48 -2.90
CA TYR A 121 14.31 -3.19 -1.78
C TYR A 121 13.33 -3.30 -0.61
N ASP A 122 13.36 -4.44 0.08
CA ASP A 122 12.69 -4.61 1.37
C ASP A 122 13.39 -3.76 2.46
N TRP A 123 12.59 -3.06 3.25
CA TRP A 123 13.05 -1.98 4.12
C TRP A 123 12.11 -1.79 5.31
N ALA A 124 12.34 -2.57 6.36
CA ALA A 124 11.58 -2.52 7.61
C ALA A 124 12.12 -1.50 8.64
N LYS A 125 13.08 -0.65 8.26
CA LYS A 125 13.75 0.35 9.12
C LYS A 125 13.45 1.78 8.67
N ASP A 126 13.95 2.77 9.39
CA ASP A 126 13.92 4.17 8.94
C ASP A 126 14.67 4.34 7.62
N LEU A 127 14.09 5.16 6.73
CA LEU A 127 14.72 5.63 5.50
C LEU A 127 15.18 7.07 5.71
N ASN A 128 16.43 7.36 5.37
CA ASN A 128 17.08 8.64 5.64
C ASN A 128 17.60 9.29 4.35
N LYS A 129 17.88 10.59 4.45
CA LYS A 129 18.60 11.29 3.39
C LYS A 129 20.04 10.79 3.35
N GLY A 130 20.49 10.30 2.20
CA GLY A 130 21.79 9.63 2.05
C GLY A 130 21.73 8.09 2.15
N ASP A 131 20.57 7.47 2.39
CA ASP A 131 20.36 6.08 1.98
C ASP A 131 20.23 6.04 0.44
N LEU A 132 21.20 5.41 -0.23
CA LEU A 132 21.32 5.36 -1.69
C LEU A 132 21.17 3.92 -2.22
N CYS A 133 20.77 3.76 -3.48
CA CYS A 133 20.96 2.50 -4.22
C CYS A 133 22.41 2.31 -4.68
N GLU A 134 22.74 1.15 -5.25
CA GLU A 134 24.05 0.84 -5.83
C GLU A 134 24.48 1.77 -6.99
N GLU A 135 23.55 2.50 -7.61
CA GLU A 135 23.86 3.54 -8.61
C GLU A 135 24.23 4.90 -7.99
N GLY A 136 24.11 5.05 -6.66
CA GLY A 136 24.31 6.32 -5.96
C GLY A 136 23.09 7.27 -5.97
N HIS A 137 21.94 6.84 -6.50
CA HIS A 137 20.69 7.60 -6.43
C HIS A 137 20.01 7.44 -5.07
N GLN A 138 19.40 8.51 -4.54
CA GLN A 138 18.65 8.50 -3.29
C GLN A 138 17.48 7.51 -3.33
N LEU A 139 17.27 6.78 -2.23
CA LEU A 139 16.08 5.94 -2.04
C LEU A 139 14.90 6.76 -1.52
N ARG A 140 13.69 6.43 -1.98
CA ARG A 140 12.39 6.96 -1.54
C ARG A 140 11.45 5.80 -1.15
N PRO A 141 10.35 6.02 -0.40
CA PRO A 141 9.34 4.99 -0.19
C PRO A 141 8.85 4.39 -1.52
N HIS A 142 8.67 3.06 -1.59
CA HIS A 142 8.12 2.37 -2.76
C HIS A 142 6.60 2.52 -2.78
N ILE A 143 6.17 3.76 -2.97
CA ILE A 143 4.79 4.19 -2.86
C ILE A 143 4.46 5.03 -4.09
N VAL A 144 3.33 4.76 -4.72
CA VAL A 144 2.75 5.59 -5.78
C VAL A 144 2.17 6.84 -5.12
N TRP A 145 2.66 8.00 -5.52
CA TRP A 145 2.20 9.29 -5.00
C TRP A 145 1.10 9.91 -5.86
N PHE A 146 0.39 10.89 -5.30
CA PHE A 146 -0.59 11.68 -6.04
C PHE A 146 0.11 12.39 -7.21
N GLY A 147 -0.42 12.20 -8.42
CA GLY A 147 0.19 12.67 -9.67
C GLY A 147 1.07 11.64 -10.40
N GLU A 148 1.42 10.51 -9.77
CA GLU A 148 2.18 9.43 -10.41
C GLU A 148 1.27 8.42 -11.14
N GLN A 149 1.86 7.65 -12.06
CA GLN A 149 1.20 6.52 -12.71
C GLN A 149 1.08 5.33 -11.74
N VAL A 150 0.00 4.56 -11.87
CA VAL A 150 -0.30 3.36 -11.06
C VAL A 150 0.13 2.11 -11.86
N PRO A 151 1.34 1.53 -11.65
CA PRO A 151 1.90 0.57 -12.59
C PRO A 151 1.14 -0.77 -12.64
N MET A 152 0.53 -1.15 -11.52
CA MET A 152 -0.25 -2.39 -11.41
C MET A 152 -1.70 -2.26 -11.88
N LEU A 153 -2.12 -1.10 -12.41
CA LEU A 153 -3.51 -0.87 -12.82
C LEU A 153 -3.96 -1.81 -13.95
N GLU A 154 -3.13 -2.01 -14.97
CA GLU A 154 -3.45 -2.92 -16.08
C GLU A 154 -3.52 -4.38 -15.62
N VAL A 155 -2.61 -4.78 -14.71
CA VAL A 155 -2.59 -6.13 -14.10
C VAL A 155 -3.86 -6.36 -13.28
N ALA A 156 -4.24 -5.39 -12.44
CA ALA A 156 -5.45 -5.45 -11.62
C ALA A 156 -6.73 -5.44 -12.48
N ALA A 157 -6.79 -4.64 -13.55
CA ALA A 157 -7.91 -4.63 -14.49
C ALA A 157 -8.05 -5.96 -15.24
N SER A 158 -6.93 -6.56 -15.66
CA SER A 158 -6.89 -7.90 -16.26
C SER A 158 -7.43 -8.96 -15.30
N ILE A 159 -6.95 -8.98 -14.05
CA ILE A 159 -7.45 -9.89 -12.99
C ILE A 159 -8.95 -9.68 -12.75
N ALA A 160 -9.41 -8.44 -12.58
CA ALA A 160 -10.81 -8.09 -12.36
C ALA A 160 -11.72 -8.51 -13.52
N SER A 161 -11.24 -8.44 -14.77
CA SER A 161 -11.99 -8.88 -15.96
C SER A 161 -12.28 -10.39 -15.98
N THR A 162 -11.57 -11.19 -15.18
CA THR A 162 -11.74 -12.65 -15.08
C THR A 162 -12.62 -13.09 -13.89
N ALA A 163 -13.22 -12.16 -13.14
CA ALA A 163 -13.98 -12.46 -11.93
C ALA A 163 -15.39 -13.01 -12.20
N ASP A 164 -15.80 -14.07 -11.49
CA ASP A 164 -17.23 -14.43 -11.34
C ASP A 164 -17.96 -13.42 -10.44
N ILE A 165 -17.26 -12.86 -9.45
CA ILE A 165 -17.78 -11.98 -8.41
C ILE A 165 -16.72 -10.93 -8.08
N ILE A 166 -17.11 -9.66 -8.01
CA ILE A 166 -16.28 -8.58 -7.44
C ILE A 166 -16.85 -8.21 -6.08
N ILE A 167 -15.97 -8.08 -5.07
CA ILE A 167 -16.29 -7.57 -3.74
C ILE A 167 -15.49 -6.29 -3.51
N ILE A 168 -16.10 -5.26 -2.94
CA ILE A 168 -15.45 -3.97 -2.64
C ILE A 168 -15.51 -3.74 -1.12
N VAL A 169 -14.37 -3.53 -0.46
CA VAL A 169 -14.25 -3.46 1.01
C VAL A 169 -13.39 -2.28 1.43
N GLY A 170 -13.88 -1.44 2.34
CA GLY A 170 -13.06 -0.41 3.01
C GLY A 170 -12.50 0.72 2.13
N THR A 171 -12.87 0.80 0.85
CA THR A 171 -12.58 1.97 0.00
C THR A 171 -13.79 2.91 -0.06
N SER A 172 -13.53 4.18 -0.36
CA SER A 172 -14.49 5.29 -0.19
C SER A 172 -15.02 5.88 -1.51
N MET A 173 -14.44 5.45 -2.64
CA MET A 173 -14.73 5.87 -4.04
C MET A 173 -14.62 7.37 -4.33
#